data_AF-A0AA39HX21-F1
#
_entry.id   AF-A0AA39HX21-F1
#
_cell.length_a   1.000
_cell.length_b   1.000
_cell.length_c   1.000
_cell.angle_alpha   90.00
_cell.angle_beta   90.00
_cell.angle_gamma   90.00
#
_symmetry.space_group_name_H-M   'P 1'
#
loop_
_entity.id
_entity.type
_entity.pdbx_description
1 polymer ?
#
loop_
_entity_poly.entity_id
_entity_poly.type
_entity_poly.pdbx_seq_one_letter_code
_entity_poly.pdbx_strand_id
1 'polypeptide(L)'
;MAASGIGFSKRCRNLHSTIAGICQSQNVLRDRMEDYRSRMEKLKMNGAGVDRDAGEINYLSDEEELNKTGGAPAILSDEEDDSFSDSEVSSVESDCEAEQMNETTDEKAKSTLKTELRPRKRAEQVSEKLCLWKCAVCGKKIKGNWSKRRQHIGSHEKLCIACPIAKCTSEPLECNFVTHLKSKHKTTRKDLSTEQKAIVQAQIDRNFTAAIQCEMKYFPPSSLISSSETAGRDPVNPHCKKCGSRVVRLSLRRDHAALHVNLKIRCPYADCSYTGRINACVIHFRKAHGVTTSELKSRFKENQKFIKARNDFYARIDLVMSEYFA
;
A
#
# COMPACT_ATOMS: atom_id res chain seq x y z
N MET A 1 39.16 -21.88 39.72
CA MET A 1 38.25 -20.71 39.67
C MET A 1 39.01 -19.54 39.04
N ALA A 2 38.79 -19.24 37.75
CA ALA A 2 39.09 -17.96 37.05
C ALA A 2 39.17 -18.20 35.53
N ALA A 3 38.03 -18.36 34.83
CA ALA A 3 38.03 -18.47 33.36
C ALA A 3 36.73 -17.99 32.67
N SER A 4 36.00 -17.03 33.24
CA SER A 4 34.68 -16.60 32.71
C SER A 4 34.58 -15.11 32.32
N GLY A 5 35.68 -14.35 32.31
CA GLY A 5 35.65 -12.88 32.12
C GLY A 5 35.82 -12.34 30.69
N ILE A 6 36.16 -13.15 29.69
CA ILE A 6 36.66 -12.63 28.40
C ILE A 6 35.53 -12.36 27.37
N GLY A 7 34.33 -12.92 27.58
CA GLY A 7 33.23 -12.84 26.61
C GLY A 7 32.50 -11.49 26.54
N PHE A 8 32.42 -10.76 27.65
CA PHE A 8 31.60 -9.55 27.74
C PHE A 8 32.22 -8.34 26.98
N SER A 9 33.55 -8.21 27.02
CA SER A 9 34.27 -7.09 26.41
C SER A 9 34.17 -7.03 24.86
N LYS A 10 34.03 -8.18 24.20
CA LYS A 10 33.89 -8.22 22.72
C LYS A 10 32.51 -7.79 22.25
N ARG A 11 31.44 -8.09 22.99
CA ARG A 11 30.07 -7.65 22.63
C ARG A 11 29.90 -6.14 22.74
N CYS A 12 30.45 -5.49 23.76
CA CYS A 12 30.34 -4.04 23.92
C CYS A 12 31.01 -3.25 22.79
N ARG A 13 32.15 -3.73 22.26
CA ARG A 13 32.84 -3.08 21.14
C ARG A 13 32.04 -3.10 19.84
N ASN A 14 31.33 -4.21 19.56
CA ASN A 14 30.48 -4.33 18.39
C ASN A 14 29.21 -3.45 18.47
N LEU A 15 28.67 -3.25 19.68
CA LEU A 15 27.54 -2.34 19.87
C LEU A 15 27.93 -0.90 19.61
N HIS A 16 29.10 -0.48 20.11
CA HIS A 16 29.60 0.88 19.95
C HIS A 16 29.88 1.24 18.48
N SER A 17 30.49 0.32 17.71
CA SER A 17 30.70 0.54 16.26
C SER A 17 29.39 0.61 15.48
N THR A 18 28.40 -0.21 15.84
CA THR A 18 27.08 -0.18 15.21
C THR A 18 26.35 1.14 15.49
N ILE A 19 26.36 1.61 16.74
CA ILE A 19 25.74 2.89 17.12
C ILE A 19 26.43 4.05 16.42
N ALA A 20 27.77 4.05 16.35
CA ALA A 20 28.54 5.08 15.65
C ALA A 20 28.18 5.13 14.14
N GLY A 21 28.05 3.97 13.48
CA GLY A 21 27.63 3.90 12.08
C GLY A 21 26.20 4.42 11.84
N ILE A 22 25.27 4.14 12.76
CA ILE A 22 23.90 4.66 12.70
C ILE A 22 23.90 6.18 12.87
N CYS A 23 24.64 6.73 13.83
CA CYS A 23 24.75 8.18 14.04
C CYS A 23 25.35 8.90 12.82
N GLN A 24 26.40 8.35 12.22
CA GLN A 24 26.98 8.89 10.98
C GLN A 24 25.97 8.88 9.83
N SER A 25 25.23 7.78 9.66
CA SER A 25 24.19 7.68 8.61
C SER A 25 23.06 8.70 8.81
N GLN A 26 22.67 8.96 10.06
CA GLN A 26 21.65 9.97 10.38
C GLN A 26 22.13 11.40 10.11
N ASN A 27 23.41 11.71 10.36
CA ASN A 27 23.97 13.02 10.05
C ASN A 27 24.00 13.25 8.53
N VAL A 28 24.46 12.26 7.74
CA VAL A 28 24.45 12.35 6.27
C VAL A 28 23.03 12.57 5.73
N LEU A 29 22.02 11.92 6.31
CA LEU A 29 20.63 12.14 5.92
C LEU A 29 20.16 13.56 6.27
N ARG A 30 20.54 14.09 7.43
CA ARG A 30 20.20 15.46 7.86
C ARG A 30 20.81 16.50 6.92
N ASP A 31 22.07 16.34 6.56
CA ASP A 31 22.76 17.26 5.64
C ASP A 31 22.12 17.26 4.25
N ARG A 32 21.73 16.09 3.73
CA ARG A 32 21.00 15.97 2.46
C ARG A 32 19.62 16.63 2.51
N MET A 33 18.93 16.53 3.63
CA MET A 33 17.62 17.17 3.82
C MET A 33 17.74 18.69 3.89
N GLU A 34 18.81 19.21 4.51
CA GLU A 34 19.07 20.65 4.56
C GLU A 34 19.45 21.19 3.17
N ASP A 35 20.32 20.50 2.42
CA ASP A 35 20.63 20.85 1.02
C ASP A 35 19.36 20.89 0.16
N TYR A 36 18.49 19.89 0.30
CA TYR A 36 17.20 19.86 -0.41
C TYR A 36 16.32 21.06 -0.04
N ARG A 37 16.22 21.41 1.25
CA ARG A 37 15.47 22.58 1.72
C ARG A 37 16.03 23.87 1.11
N SER A 38 17.35 24.07 1.16
CA SER A 38 18.01 25.25 0.59
C SER A 38 17.77 25.38 -0.92
N ARG A 39 17.78 24.27 -1.66
CA ARG A 39 17.47 24.28 -3.10
C ARG A 39 16.02 24.67 -3.37
N MET A 40 15.08 24.21 -2.55
CA MET A 40 13.67 24.59 -2.65
C MET A 40 13.42 26.07 -2.35
N GLU A 41 14.14 26.65 -1.39
CA GLU A 41 14.06 28.09 -1.10
C GLU A 41 14.61 28.96 -2.23
N LYS A 42 15.74 28.56 -2.84
CA LYS A 42 16.28 29.26 -4.02
C LYS A 42 15.30 29.26 -5.20
N LEU A 43 14.58 28.16 -5.43
CA LEU A 43 13.56 28.09 -6.48
C LEU A 43 12.36 29.00 -6.20
N LYS A 44 12.00 29.21 -4.93
CA LYS A 44 10.92 30.15 -4.55
C LYS A 44 11.31 31.60 -4.78
N MET A 45 12.55 31.98 -4.44
CA MET A 45 13.02 33.36 -4.63
C MET A 45 13.17 33.74 -6.11
N ASN A 46 13.50 32.77 -6.98
CA ASN A 46 13.65 33.02 -8.41
C ASN A 46 12.32 32.98 -9.19
N GLY A 47 11.20 32.61 -8.56
CA GLY A 47 9.88 32.50 -9.20
C GLY A 47 8.97 33.72 -9.07
N ALA A 48 9.41 34.78 -8.38
CA ALA A 48 8.55 35.92 -8.01
C ALA A 48 8.55 37.09 -9.02
N GLY A 49 9.09 36.94 -10.23
CA GLY A 49 9.31 38.05 -11.17
C GLY A 49 8.90 37.79 -12.62
N VAL A 50 7.92 36.91 -12.88
CA VAL A 50 7.34 36.81 -14.23
C VAL A 50 5.92 37.35 -14.17
N ASP A 51 5.80 38.65 -14.43
CA ASP A 51 4.53 39.29 -14.76
C ASP A 51 3.93 38.56 -15.97
N ARG A 52 2.90 37.75 -15.69
CA ARG A 52 2.14 37.06 -16.73
C ARG A 52 1.17 38.07 -17.33
N ASP A 53 1.61 38.64 -18.43
CA ASP A 53 0.77 39.36 -19.38
C ASP A 53 -0.34 38.41 -19.86
N ALA A 54 -1.59 38.82 -19.64
CA ALA A 54 -2.79 38.02 -19.89
C ALA A 54 -3.13 38.06 -21.39
N GLY A 55 -2.49 37.19 -22.17
CA GLY A 55 -2.89 36.91 -23.55
C GLY A 55 -4.12 36.00 -23.59
N GLU A 56 -5.28 36.57 -23.96
CA GLU A 56 -6.49 35.86 -24.36
C GLU A 56 -6.18 34.83 -25.46
N ILE A 57 -6.37 33.54 -25.16
CA ILE A 57 -6.40 32.49 -26.18
C ILE A 57 -7.86 32.09 -26.38
N ASN A 58 -8.41 32.57 -27.49
CA ASN A 58 -9.72 32.25 -28.02
C ASN A 58 -9.73 30.79 -28.51
N TYR A 59 -10.42 29.90 -27.79
CA TYR A 59 -10.58 28.50 -28.18
C TYR A 59 -11.88 28.37 -28.98
N LEU A 60 -11.73 28.40 -30.31
CA LEU A 60 -12.80 28.11 -31.26
C LEU A 60 -13.25 26.65 -31.10
N SER A 61 -14.57 26.50 -31.01
CA SER A 61 -15.29 25.24 -30.93
C SER A 61 -15.46 24.65 -32.32
N ASP A 62 -15.06 23.39 -32.50
CA ASP A 62 -15.54 22.54 -33.59
C ASP A 62 -16.19 21.31 -32.95
N GLU A 63 -17.53 21.32 -32.93
CA GLU A 63 -18.38 20.14 -32.78
C GLU A 63 -18.82 19.64 -34.18
N GLU A 64 -19.29 18.39 -34.20
CA GLU A 64 -19.90 17.64 -35.32
C GLU A 64 -18.97 16.90 -36.30
N GLU A 65 -18.88 15.57 -36.14
CA GLU A 65 -19.67 14.65 -37.00
C GLU A 65 -19.68 13.19 -36.50
N LEU A 66 -20.88 12.77 -36.09
CA LEU A 66 -21.62 11.54 -36.40
C LEU A 66 -20.93 10.14 -36.45
N ASN A 67 -21.18 9.40 -35.37
CA ASN A 67 -21.85 8.09 -35.30
C ASN A 67 -22.05 7.27 -36.59
N LYS A 68 -21.48 6.05 -36.62
CA LYS A 68 -22.20 4.78 -36.90
C LYS A 68 -21.27 3.58 -36.71
N THR A 69 -21.60 2.70 -35.77
CA THR A 69 -21.59 1.23 -35.93
C THR A 69 -21.97 0.57 -34.61
N GLY A 70 -23.02 -0.25 -34.68
CA GLY A 70 -23.51 -1.03 -33.55
C GLY A 70 -22.56 -2.18 -33.20
N GLY A 71 -22.36 -2.37 -31.90
CA GLY A 71 -21.65 -3.50 -31.32
C GLY A 71 -22.22 -3.79 -29.93
N ALA A 72 -22.56 -5.06 -29.71
CA ALA A 72 -23.21 -5.60 -28.52
C ALA A 72 -22.53 -5.22 -27.19
N PRO A 73 -23.27 -5.23 -26.06
CA PRO A 73 -22.73 -4.80 -24.77
C PRO A 73 -21.66 -5.78 -24.27
N ALA A 74 -20.42 -5.30 -24.26
CA ALA A 74 -19.31 -5.95 -23.56
C ALA A 74 -19.58 -5.89 -22.05
N ILE A 75 -19.69 -7.06 -21.43
CA ILE A 75 -19.71 -7.24 -19.98
C ILE A 75 -18.35 -6.79 -19.45
N LEU A 76 -18.31 -5.58 -18.87
CA LEU A 76 -17.15 -5.07 -18.14
C LEU A 76 -17.04 -5.82 -16.80
N SER A 77 -16.15 -6.79 -16.73
CA SER A 77 -15.74 -7.41 -15.47
C SER A 77 -14.74 -6.50 -14.77
N ASP A 78 -15.23 -5.69 -13.81
CA ASP A 78 -14.39 -4.97 -12.85
C ASP A 78 -13.68 -5.99 -11.92
N GLU A 79 -12.44 -6.35 -12.27
CA GLU A 79 -11.56 -7.09 -11.37
C GLU A 79 -10.90 -6.11 -10.38
N GLU A 80 -11.59 -5.83 -9.27
CA GLU A 80 -10.97 -5.18 -8.11
C GLU A 80 -10.00 -6.17 -7.43
N ASP A 81 -8.70 -5.97 -7.67
CA ASP A 81 -7.58 -6.66 -7.01
C ASP A 81 -7.46 -6.20 -5.55
N ASP A 82 -8.31 -6.75 -4.68
CA ASP A 82 -8.25 -6.63 -3.22
C ASP A 82 -7.11 -7.52 -2.66
N SER A 83 -5.86 -7.18 -2.95
CA SER A 83 -4.70 -7.75 -2.26
C SER A 83 -4.57 -7.15 -0.85
N PHE A 84 -5.25 -7.78 0.12
CA PHE A 84 -4.96 -7.59 1.54
C PHE A 84 -3.60 -8.23 1.85
N SER A 85 -2.56 -7.41 1.93
CA SER A 85 -1.25 -7.82 2.45
C SER A 85 -1.33 -7.94 3.97
N ASP A 86 -1.57 -9.14 4.48
CA ASP A 86 -1.42 -9.47 5.91
C ASP A 86 0.09 -9.47 6.25
N SER A 87 0.52 -8.48 7.02
CA SER A 87 1.84 -8.51 7.67
C SER A 87 1.71 -9.33 8.95
N GLU A 88 2.10 -10.60 8.88
CA GLU A 88 2.23 -11.46 10.04
C GLU A 88 3.40 -10.99 10.91
N VAL A 89 3.09 -10.48 12.09
CA VAL A 89 4.06 -10.27 13.17
C VAL A 89 4.17 -11.58 13.94
N SER A 90 5.26 -12.31 13.71
CA SER A 90 5.64 -13.49 14.49
C SER A 90 6.12 -13.03 15.86
N SER A 91 5.25 -13.05 16.87
CA SER A 91 5.64 -13.03 18.27
C SER A 91 6.29 -14.37 18.62
N VAL A 92 7.60 -14.36 18.80
CA VAL A 92 8.33 -15.48 19.43
C VAL A 92 8.16 -15.35 20.94
N GLU A 93 7.38 -16.28 21.50
CA GLU A 93 7.30 -16.51 22.95
C GLU A 93 8.62 -17.16 23.38
N SER A 94 9.26 -16.59 24.40
CA SER A 94 10.49 -17.10 25.01
C SER A 94 10.17 -17.39 26.47
N ASP A 95 10.03 -18.67 26.79
CA ASP A 95 9.90 -19.17 28.15
C ASP A 95 11.25 -19.05 28.88
N CYS A 96 11.24 -18.34 30.01
CA CYS A 96 12.32 -18.33 30.99
C CYS A 96 11.70 -18.44 32.38
N GLU A 97 11.70 -19.65 32.95
CA GLU A 97 11.50 -19.86 34.38
C GLU A 97 12.78 -19.48 35.14
N ALA A 98 12.65 -18.75 36.25
CA ALA A 98 13.29 -19.06 37.54
C ALA A 98 13.08 -17.95 38.60
N GLU A 99 12.50 -18.38 39.72
CA GLU A 99 12.90 -18.10 41.12
C GLU A 99 12.82 -16.65 41.68
N GLN A 100 11.71 -16.42 42.39
CA GLN A 100 11.57 -15.92 43.78
C GLN A 100 12.75 -15.15 44.44
N MET A 101 12.50 -13.89 44.85
CA MET A 101 12.90 -13.35 46.17
C MET A 101 12.26 -11.98 46.47
N ASN A 102 11.34 -12.02 47.45
CA ASN A 102 11.01 -11.09 48.54
C ASN A 102 11.12 -9.53 48.47
N GLU A 103 10.07 -8.94 49.06
CA GLU A 103 10.07 -7.87 50.09
C GLU A 103 9.73 -6.40 49.68
N THR A 104 8.50 -6.05 50.06
CA THR A 104 7.86 -4.77 50.48
C THR A 104 8.55 -3.43 50.23
N THR A 105 7.78 -2.46 49.68
CA THR A 105 7.23 -1.30 50.43
C THR A 105 6.18 -0.54 49.60
N ASP A 106 5.12 -0.13 50.28
CA ASP A 106 4.10 0.85 49.87
C ASP A 106 4.69 2.23 49.55
N GLU A 107 4.16 2.91 48.52
CA GLU A 107 3.73 4.33 48.54
C GLU A 107 3.35 4.83 47.13
N LYS A 108 2.03 4.91 46.89
CA LYS A 108 1.32 6.16 46.56
C LYS A 108 2.02 7.20 45.66
N ALA A 109 1.78 7.16 44.34
CA ALA A 109 1.67 8.40 43.54
C ALA A 109 0.86 8.19 42.25
N LYS A 110 -0.38 8.65 42.29
CA LYS A 110 -1.33 8.78 41.19
C LYS A 110 -0.81 9.81 40.18
N SER A 111 -0.13 9.35 39.13
CA SER A 111 0.33 10.21 38.02
C SER A 111 -0.46 9.93 36.75
N THR A 112 -1.55 10.68 36.61
CA THR A 112 -2.37 10.79 35.39
C THR A 112 -1.61 11.62 34.35
N LEU A 113 -0.69 10.99 33.62
CA LEU A 113 0.04 11.63 32.53
C LEU A 113 -0.53 11.24 31.16
N LYS A 114 -1.36 12.15 30.66
CA LYS A 114 -1.68 12.44 29.24
C LYS A 114 -1.20 11.40 28.22
N THR A 115 -2.14 10.57 27.77
CA THR A 115 -2.07 9.89 26.47
C THR A 115 -2.19 10.94 25.36
N GLU A 116 -1.08 11.60 25.03
CA GLU A 116 -0.97 12.50 23.89
C GLU A 116 -1.14 11.70 22.59
N LEU A 117 -2.28 11.94 21.96
CA LEU A 117 -2.60 11.79 20.54
C LEU A 117 -1.36 11.65 19.63
N ARG A 118 -1.17 10.44 19.07
CA ARG A 118 -0.40 10.22 17.82
C ARG A 118 -1.32 9.88 16.62
N PRO A 119 -2.10 10.82 16.02
CA PRO A 119 -2.92 10.51 14.85
C PRO A 119 -2.25 10.88 13.51
N ARG A 120 -1.11 11.58 13.49
CA ARG A 120 -0.59 12.19 12.23
C ARG A 120 -0.08 11.20 11.18
N LYS A 121 0.63 10.13 11.57
CA LYS A 121 1.29 9.22 10.60
C LYS A 121 0.32 8.43 9.70
N ARG A 122 -0.92 8.19 10.15
CA ARG A 122 -1.90 7.42 9.36
C ARG A 122 -2.57 8.26 8.26
N ALA A 123 -2.75 9.56 8.46
CA ALA A 123 -3.40 10.42 7.48
C ALA A 123 -2.53 10.63 6.23
N GLU A 124 -1.22 10.78 6.40
CA GLU A 124 -0.25 10.97 5.30
C GLU A 124 -0.06 9.70 4.45
N GLN A 125 -0.12 8.51 5.04
CA GLN A 125 0.00 7.25 4.29
C GLN A 125 -1.25 6.94 3.44
N VAL A 126 -2.41 7.48 3.80
CA VAL A 126 -3.66 7.27 3.06
C VAL A 126 -3.74 8.19 1.84
N SER A 127 -3.15 9.38 1.89
CA SER A 127 -3.16 10.32 0.74
C SER A 127 -2.31 9.78 -0.41
N GLU A 128 -1.12 9.22 -0.15
CA GLU A 128 -0.22 8.74 -1.21
C GLU A 128 -0.84 7.62 -2.06
N LYS A 129 -1.65 6.73 -1.45
CA LYS A 129 -2.31 5.63 -2.17
C LYS A 129 -3.39 6.11 -3.16
N LEU A 130 -3.86 7.34 -3.01
CA LEU A 130 -4.92 7.93 -3.84
C LEU A 130 -4.37 8.98 -4.82
N CYS A 131 -3.10 9.38 -4.68
CA CYS A 131 -2.49 10.32 -5.61
C CYS A 131 -2.43 9.74 -7.03
N LEU A 132 -2.88 10.54 -8.00
CA LEU A 132 -2.68 10.29 -9.41
C LEU A 132 -1.51 11.14 -9.90
N TRP A 133 -0.53 10.49 -10.50
CA TRP A 133 0.66 11.14 -11.03
C TRP A 133 0.69 11.02 -12.54
N LYS A 134 1.01 12.09 -13.25
CA LYS A 134 1.33 12.05 -14.68
C LYS A 134 2.83 11.80 -14.83
N CYS A 135 3.24 10.89 -15.69
CA CYS A 135 4.64 10.86 -16.09
C CYS A 135 4.94 12.08 -16.97
N ALA A 136 5.93 12.89 -16.61
CA ALA A 136 6.35 14.07 -17.38
C ALA A 136 6.93 13.70 -18.75
N VAL A 137 7.46 12.49 -18.92
CA VAL A 137 8.10 12.03 -20.16
C VAL A 137 7.10 11.41 -21.12
N CYS A 138 6.27 10.46 -20.67
CA CYS A 138 5.33 9.75 -21.56
C CYS A 138 3.86 10.13 -21.37
N GLY A 139 3.53 11.03 -20.44
CA GLY A 139 2.16 11.45 -20.16
C GLY A 139 1.28 10.41 -19.45
N LYS A 140 1.76 9.17 -19.24
CA LYS A 140 0.98 8.09 -18.64
C LYS A 140 0.57 8.44 -17.21
N LYS A 141 -0.72 8.27 -16.91
CA LYS A 141 -1.27 8.45 -15.56
C LYS A 141 -1.02 7.19 -14.73
N ILE A 142 -0.35 7.33 -13.59
CA ILE A 142 0.00 6.27 -12.65
C ILE A 142 -0.74 6.55 -11.33
N LYS A 143 -1.59 5.61 -10.92
CA LYS A 143 -2.33 5.69 -9.66
C LYS A 143 -1.61 4.91 -8.57
N GLY A 144 -1.52 5.50 -7.38
CA GLY A 144 -1.10 4.80 -6.17
C GLY A 144 0.28 5.19 -5.65
N ASN A 145 0.83 4.30 -4.82
CA ASN A 145 2.04 4.56 -4.04
C ASN A 145 3.33 4.60 -4.89
N TRP A 146 4.42 5.00 -4.24
CA TRP A 146 5.78 4.99 -4.79
C TRP A 146 6.17 3.70 -5.55
N SER A 147 5.72 2.52 -5.12
CA SER A 147 6.06 1.25 -5.80
C SER A 147 5.61 1.21 -7.27
N LYS A 148 4.42 1.72 -7.58
CA LYS A 148 3.90 1.79 -8.96
C LYS A 148 4.69 2.80 -9.80
N ARG A 149 5.06 3.95 -9.21
CA ARG A 149 5.89 4.97 -9.86
C ARG A 149 7.30 4.43 -10.14
N ARG A 150 7.92 3.74 -9.18
CA ARG A 150 9.21 3.07 -9.34
C ARG A 150 9.20 2.06 -10.47
N GLN A 151 8.18 1.20 -10.53
CA GLN A 151 8.02 0.23 -11.62
C GLN A 151 7.93 0.93 -12.98
N HIS A 152 7.19 2.04 -13.04
CA HIS A 152 7.09 2.84 -14.26
C HIS A 152 8.44 3.48 -14.66
N ILE A 153 9.17 4.07 -13.71
CA ILE A 153 10.53 4.60 -13.95
C ILE A 153 11.45 3.49 -14.48
N GLY A 154 11.36 2.28 -13.91
CA GLY A 154 12.15 1.14 -14.36
C GLY A 154 11.92 0.76 -15.82
N SER A 155 10.73 1.00 -16.36
CA SER A 155 10.47 0.80 -17.80
C SER A 155 11.14 1.83 -18.70
N HIS A 156 11.34 3.06 -18.21
CA HIS A 156 12.04 4.11 -18.94
C HIS A 156 13.56 3.96 -18.85
N GLU A 157 14.07 3.71 -17.65
CA GLU A 157 15.51 3.66 -17.35
C GLU A 157 16.10 2.24 -17.51
N LYS A 158 15.29 1.29 -18.03
CA LYS A 158 15.67 -0.13 -18.20
C LYS A 158 16.26 -0.75 -16.93
N LEU A 159 15.63 -0.46 -15.78
CA LEU A 159 16.03 -0.96 -14.47
C LEU A 159 15.60 -2.43 -14.33
N CYS A 160 16.36 -3.30 -14.98
CA CYS A 160 16.14 -4.74 -14.99
C CYS A 160 16.95 -5.44 -13.89
N ILE A 161 16.59 -6.70 -13.63
CA ILE A 161 17.32 -7.59 -12.72
C ILE A 161 17.87 -8.73 -13.57
N ALA A 162 19.20 -8.90 -13.58
CA ALA A 162 19.83 -10.05 -14.22
C ALA A 162 19.47 -11.33 -13.48
N CYS A 163 19.07 -12.36 -14.24
CA CYS A 163 18.70 -13.64 -13.66
C CYS A 163 19.93 -14.31 -13.00
N PRO A 164 19.87 -14.70 -11.71
CA PRO A 164 21.02 -15.28 -11.00
C PRO A 164 21.23 -16.76 -11.31
N ILE A 165 20.44 -17.36 -12.20
CA ILE A 165 20.52 -18.78 -12.55
C ILE A 165 21.50 -18.96 -13.70
N ALA A 166 22.45 -19.87 -13.54
CA ALA A 166 23.51 -20.11 -14.50
C ALA A 166 22.96 -20.32 -15.92
N LYS A 167 23.61 -19.70 -16.91
CA LYS A 167 23.25 -19.72 -18.34
C LYS A 167 21.96 -18.97 -18.72
N CYS A 168 21.27 -18.33 -17.77
CA CYS A 168 20.13 -17.47 -18.09
C CYS A 168 20.61 -16.03 -18.34
N THR A 169 20.50 -15.56 -19.58
CA THR A 169 20.85 -14.18 -19.98
C THR A 169 19.67 -13.20 -19.91
N SER A 170 18.55 -13.62 -19.33
CA SER A 170 17.36 -12.77 -19.24
C SER A 170 17.51 -11.70 -18.17
N GLU A 171 17.06 -10.50 -18.50
CA GLU A 171 17.01 -9.34 -17.59
C GLU A 171 15.57 -8.83 -17.48
N PRO A 172 14.68 -9.53 -16.78
CA PRO A 172 13.31 -9.06 -16.58
C PRO A 172 13.28 -7.79 -15.70
N LEU A 173 12.25 -6.97 -15.91
CA LEU A 173 11.86 -5.94 -14.94
C LEU A 173 11.56 -6.57 -13.57
N GLU A 174 11.77 -5.82 -12.49
CA GLU A 174 11.54 -6.29 -11.11
C GLU A 174 10.15 -6.93 -10.92
N CYS A 175 9.09 -6.31 -11.44
CA CYS A 175 7.72 -6.81 -11.35
C CYS A 175 7.50 -8.15 -12.08
N ASN A 176 8.35 -8.46 -13.07
CA ASN A 176 8.25 -9.65 -13.91
C ASN A 176 9.23 -10.74 -13.46
N PHE A 177 10.14 -10.44 -12.52
CA PHE A 177 11.18 -11.36 -12.09
C PHE A 177 10.62 -12.65 -11.47
N VAL A 178 9.58 -12.55 -10.64
CA VAL A 178 8.94 -13.74 -10.03
C VAL A 178 8.30 -14.62 -11.10
N THR A 179 7.59 -14.02 -12.06
CA THR A 179 6.98 -14.75 -13.19
C THR A 179 8.03 -15.38 -14.08
N HIS A 180 9.16 -14.69 -14.30
CA HIS A 180 10.31 -15.23 -15.04
C HIS A 180 10.88 -16.47 -14.34
N LEU A 181 11.17 -16.41 -13.03
CA LEU A 181 11.68 -17.56 -12.27
C LEU A 181 10.72 -18.75 -12.35
N LYS A 182 9.42 -18.52 -12.15
CA LYS A 182 8.40 -19.58 -12.19
C LYS A 182 8.26 -20.21 -13.58
N SER A 183 8.27 -19.40 -14.63
CA SER A 183 8.02 -19.88 -15.99
C SER A 183 9.24 -20.56 -16.62
N LYS A 184 10.42 -19.93 -16.52
CA LYS A 184 11.66 -20.38 -17.18
C LYS A 184 12.46 -21.38 -16.38
N HIS A 185 12.42 -21.29 -15.05
CA HIS A 185 13.28 -22.08 -14.17
C HIS A 185 12.50 -22.99 -13.21
N LYS A 186 11.17 -22.96 -13.26
CA LYS A 186 10.28 -23.74 -12.38
C LYS A 186 10.63 -23.57 -10.89
N THR A 187 11.09 -22.38 -10.53
CA THR A 187 11.59 -22.05 -9.19
C THR A 187 10.96 -20.75 -8.70
N THR A 188 11.08 -20.46 -7.40
CA THR A 188 10.63 -19.20 -6.80
C THR A 188 11.79 -18.46 -6.14
N ARG A 189 11.57 -17.19 -5.76
CA ARG A 189 12.59 -16.40 -5.06
C ARG A 189 13.04 -17.04 -3.73
N LYS A 190 12.17 -17.84 -3.09
CA LYS A 190 12.46 -18.53 -1.83
C LYS A 190 13.42 -19.72 -2.04
N ASP A 191 13.40 -20.31 -3.22
CA ASP A 191 14.20 -21.50 -3.56
C ASP A 191 15.61 -21.15 -4.04
N LEU A 192 15.88 -19.87 -4.32
CA LEU A 192 17.22 -19.39 -4.67
C LEU A 192 18.22 -19.63 -3.53
N SER A 193 19.48 -19.90 -3.89
CA SER A 193 20.56 -19.98 -2.91
C SER A 193 20.75 -18.65 -2.19
N THR A 194 21.38 -18.68 -1.01
CA THR A 194 21.66 -17.46 -0.23
C THR A 194 22.47 -16.44 -1.04
N GLU A 195 23.45 -16.91 -1.81
CA GLU A 195 24.27 -16.07 -2.69
C GLU A 195 23.43 -15.42 -3.81
N GLN A 196 22.59 -16.22 -4.50
CA GLN A 196 21.70 -15.71 -5.55
C GLN A 196 20.69 -14.68 -5.01
N LYS A 197 20.16 -14.93 -3.81
CA LYS A 197 19.27 -13.96 -3.11
C LYS A 197 19.99 -12.65 -2.84
N ALA A 198 21.23 -12.70 -2.38
CA ALA A 198 22.04 -11.50 -2.12
C ALA A 198 22.30 -10.71 -3.40
N ILE A 199 22.64 -11.38 -4.52
CA ILE A 199 22.83 -10.75 -5.83
C ILE A 199 21.56 -10.03 -6.29
N VAL A 200 20.42 -10.73 -6.25
CA VAL A 200 19.11 -10.15 -6.64
C VAL A 200 18.75 -8.96 -5.76
N GLN A 201 18.96 -9.07 -4.44
CA GLN A 201 18.65 -7.98 -3.52
C GLN A 201 19.51 -6.75 -3.78
N ALA A 202 20.82 -6.93 -4.01
CA ALA A 202 21.73 -5.83 -4.33
C ALA A 202 21.32 -5.10 -5.63
N GLN A 203 20.82 -5.82 -6.63
CA GLN A 203 20.28 -5.22 -7.85
C GLN A 203 18.97 -4.46 -7.60
N ILE A 204 18.07 -5.01 -6.79
CA ILE A 204 16.84 -4.31 -6.37
C ILE A 204 17.19 -3.00 -5.66
N ASP A 205 18.15 -3.01 -4.74
CA ASP A 205 18.55 -1.83 -3.98
C ASP A 205 19.22 -0.78 -4.87
N ARG A 206 20.03 -1.21 -5.84
CA ARG A 206 20.60 -0.34 -6.88
C ARG A 206 19.50 0.30 -7.73
N ASN A 207 18.55 -0.50 -8.21
CA ASN A 207 17.43 -0.02 -9.03
C ASN A 207 16.52 0.93 -8.24
N PHE A 208 16.31 0.65 -6.95
CA PHE A 208 15.57 1.53 -6.04
C PHE A 208 16.25 2.90 -5.92
N THR A 209 17.57 2.91 -5.70
CA THR A 209 18.36 4.14 -5.60
C THR A 209 18.32 4.94 -6.89
N ALA A 210 18.49 4.28 -8.04
CA ALA A 210 18.39 4.91 -9.36
C ALA A 210 16.99 5.51 -9.60
N ALA A 211 15.94 4.78 -9.25
CA ALA A 211 14.57 5.27 -9.41
C ALA A 211 14.27 6.50 -8.54
N ILE A 212 14.81 6.57 -7.31
CA ILE A 212 14.69 7.78 -6.46
C ILE A 212 15.36 8.98 -7.15
N GLN A 213 16.57 8.81 -7.69
CA GLN A 213 17.27 9.88 -8.40
C GLN A 213 16.51 10.36 -9.64
N CYS A 214 15.78 9.46 -10.29
CA CYS A 214 14.93 9.77 -11.44
C CYS A 214 13.53 10.28 -11.06
N GLU A 215 13.12 10.27 -9.78
CA GLU A 215 11.75 10.64 -9.39
C GLU A 215 11.38 12.03 -9.90
N MET A 216 12.24 13.03 -9.66
CA MET A 216 11.97 14.42 -10.05
C MET A 216 11.95 14.62 -11.58
N LYS A 217 12.60 13.74 -12.34
CA LYS A 217 12.59 13.75 -13.81
C LYS A 217 11.26 13.25 -14.37
N TYR A 218 10.70 12.18 -13.80
CA TYR A 218 9.48 11.55 -14.32
C TYR A 218 8.21 12.02 -13.61
N PHE A 219 8.30 12.38 -12.34
CA PHE A 219 7.19 12.75 -11.47
C PHE A 219 7.54 13.98 -10.61
N PRO A 220 7.86 15.14 -11.23
CA PRO A 220 8.04 16.37 -10.48
C PRO A 220 6.74 16.73 -9.72
N PRO A 221 6.80 17.56 -8.67
CA PRO A 221 5.62 17.98 -7.92
C PRO A 221 4.49 18.54 -8.79
N SER A 222 4.83 19.23 -9.89
CA SER A 222 3.86 19.75 -10.87
C SER A 222 3.12 18.67 -11.66
N SER A 223 3.62 17.44 -11.68
CA SER A 223 2.98 16.29 -12.33
C SER A 223 1.97 15.57 -11.44
N LEU A 224 1.80 16.00 -10.19
CA LEU A 224 0.71 15.52 -9.34
C LEU A 224 -0.62 16.11 -9.84
N ILE A 225 -1.50 15.26 -10.38
CA ILE A 225 -2.77 15.67 -11.00
C ILE A 225 -3.86 15.97 -9.93
N SER A 226 -3.48 16.21 -8.67
CA SER A 226 -4.34 16.26 -7.47
C SER A 226 -4.95 14.90 -7.07
N SER A 227 -5.21 14.77 -5.75
CA SER A 227 -6.00 13.67 -5.19
C SER A 227 -7.50 13.79 -5.55
N SER A 228 -7.95 14.97 -5.97
CA SER A 228 -9.34 15.28 -6.29
C SER A 228 -9.76 14.90 -7.72
N GLU A 229 -8.88 14.92 -8.71
CA GLU A 229 -9.28 14.56 -10.09
C GLU A 229 -9.54 13.05 -10.29
N THR A 230 -9.03 12.19 -9.41
CA THR A 230 -9.49 10.78 -9.36
C THR A 230 -10.75 10.58 -8.52
N ALA A 231 -11.25 11.62 -7.85
CA ALA A 231 -12.61 11.65 -7.31
C ALA A 231 -13.67 11.82 -8.42
N GLY A 232 -13.28 11.79 -9.69
CA GLY A 232 -14.17 11.58 -10.84
C GLY A 232 -14.80 10.18 -10.91
N ARG A 233 -14.65 9.34 -9.89
CA ARG A 233 -15.57 8.23 -9.61
C ARG A 233 -16.14 8.46 -8.21
N ASP A 234 -17.26 9.17 -8.20
CA ASP A 234 -18.06 9.59 -7.05
C ASP A 234 -17.41 10.64 -6.12
N PRO A 235 -17.80 11.93 -6.23
CA PRO A 235 -17.51 12.98 -5.23
C PRO A 235 -18.24 12.74 -3.89
N VAL A 236 -18.50 11.48 -3.58
CA VAL A 236 -19.31 11.06 -2.46
C VAL A 236 -18.51 11.27 -1.19
N ASN A 237 -18.95 12.24 -0.40
CA ASN A 237 -18.51 12.57 0.95
C ASN A 237 -18.25 11.27 1.72
N PRO A 238 -17.02 11.08 2.26
CA PRO A 238 -16.70 9.87 2.99
C PRO A 238 -17.46 9.77 4.33
N HIS A 239 -18.16 10.81 4.78
CA HIS A 239 -18.89 10.78 6.04
C HIS A 239 -20.31 10.29 5.82
N CYS A 240 -20.74 9.34 6.66
CA CYS A 240 -22.11 8.89 6.69
C CYS A 240 -23.03 10.01 7.21
N LYS A 241 -24.07 10.40 6.45
CA LYS A 241 -25.05 11.42 6.83
C LYS A 241 -25.79 11.09 8.12
N LYS A 242 -26.02 9.81 8.41
CA LYS A 242 -26.81 9.36 9.56
C LYS A 242 -26.03 9.33 10.87
N CYS A 243 -24.75 8.94 10.85
CA CYS A 243 -23.96 8.75 12.06
C CYS A 243 -22.61 9.48 12.06
N GLY A 244 -22.30 10.28 11.05
CA GLY A 244 -21.06 11.06 10.93
C GLY A 244 -19.78 10.25 10.73
N SER A 245 -19.84 8.93 10.70
CA SER A 245 -18.65 8.08 10.60
C SER A 245 -17.95 8.24 9.24
N ARG A 246 -16.64 8.45 9.25
CA ARG A 246 -15.82 8.58 8.04
C ARG A 246 -15.42 7.21 7.49
N VAL A 247 -15.87 6.89 6.29
CA VAL A 247 -15.63 5.63 5.58
C VAL A 247 -15.20 5.93 4.14
N VAL A 248 -13.93 5.71 3.83
CA VAL A 248 -13.33 6.17 2.56
C VAL A 248 -13.53 5.18 1.40
N ARG A 249 -13.48 3.88 1.66
CA ARG A 249 -13.57 2.85 0.61
C ARG A 249 -15.01 2.49 0.31
N LEU A 250 -15.38 2.37 -0.96
CA LEU A 250 -16.75 2.02 -1.39
C LEU A 250 -17.25 0.71 -0.76
N SER A 251 -16.45 -0.36 -0.77
CA SER A 251 -16.81 -1.63 -0.14
C SER A 251 -17.12 -1.49 1.36
N LEU A 252 -16.33 -0.68 2.08
CA LEU A 252 -16.58 -0.36 3.48
C LEU A 252 -17.81 0.53 3.66
N ARG A 253 -18.08 1.47 2.75
CA ARG A 253 -19.28 2.30 2.78
C ARG A 253 -20.53 1.45 2.60
N ARG A 254 -20.51 0.48 1.69
CA ARG A 254 -21.62 -0.48 1.51
C ARG A 254 -21.85 -1.32 2.77
N ASP A 255 -20.78 -1.86 3.34
CA ASP A 255 -20.84 -2.63 4.60
C ASP A 255 -21.29 -1.75 5.79
N HIS A 256 -20.97 -0.45 5.78
CA HIS A 256 -21.45 0.52 6.75
C HIS A 256 -22.93 0.84 6.56
N ALA A 257 -23.38 1.16 5.34
CA ALA A 257 -24.79 1.40 5.03
C ALA A 257 -25.66 0.19 5.41
N ALA A 258 -25.14 -1.03 5.20
CA ALA A 258 -25.81 -2.26 5.60
C ALA A 258 -26.06 -2.39 7.11
N LEU A 259 -25.26 -1.74 7.96
CA LEU A 259 -25.58 -1.66 9.40
C LEU A 259 -26.87 -0.88 9.64
N HIS A 260 -27.04 0.24 8.94
CA HIS A 260 -28.21 1.11 9.11
C HIS A 260 -29.49 0.49 8.60
N VAL A 261 -29.42 -0.34 7.57
CA VAL A 261 -30.58 -1.10 7.03
C VAL A 261 -30.67 -2.54 7.55
N ASN A 262 -29.82 -2.92 8.52
CA ASN A 262 -29.73 -4.28 9.10
C ASN A 262 -29.69 -5.41 8.04
N LEU A 263 -29.01 -5.17 6.92
CA LEU A 263 -28.89 -6.15 5.85
C LEU A 263 -27.74 -7.13 6.14
N LYS A 264 -28.01 -8.42 5.98
CA LYS A 264 -27.06 -9.52 6.23
C LYS A 264 -27.15 -10.57 5.12
N ILE A 265 -26.03 -11.25 4.85
CA ILE A 265 -25.96 -12.44 4.01
C ILE A 265 -25.70 -13.67 4.89
N ARG A 266 -26.13 -14.84 4.42
CA ARG A 266 -25.83 -16.13 5.05
C ARG A 266 -24.44 -16.62 4.65
N CYS A 267 -23.80 -17.37 5.55
CA CYS A 267 -22.57 -18.09 5.21
C CYS A 267 -22.84 -19.07 4.04
N PRO A 268 -21.95 -19.15 3.03
CA PRO A 268 -22.13 -20.04 1.88
C PRO A 268 -21.95 -21.54 2.22
N TYR A 269 -21.37 -21.86 3.38
CA TYR A 269 -21.19 -23.23 3.88
C TYR A 269 -22.53 -23.79 4.37
N ALA A 270 -22.90 -24.98 3.87
CA ALA A 270 -24.23 -25.56 4.07
C ALA A 270 -24.59 -25.73 5.56
N ASP A 271 -23.64 -26.19 6.37
CA ASP A 271 -23.86 -26.49 7.78
C ASP A 271 -23.53 -25.32 8.72
N CYS A 272 -23.34 -24.12 8.16
CA CYS A 272 -23.03 -22.92 8.92
C CYS A 272 -24.23 -21.98 9.04
N SER A 273 -24.72 -21.79 10.26
CA SER A 273 -25.85 -20.90 10.56
C SER A 273 -25.46 -19.41 10.65
N TYR A 274 -24.18 -19.07 10.47
CA TYR A 274 -23.70 -17.69 10.60
C TYR A 274 -24.35 -16.76 9.57
N THR A 275 -24.78 -15.59 10.04
CA THR A 275 -25.25 -14.49 9.18
C THR A 275 -24.55 -13.20 9.56
N GLY A 276 -24.17 -12.41 8.56
CA GLY A 276 -23.42 -11.18 8.78
C GLY A 276 -23.37 -10.29 7.56
N ARG A 277 -22.76 -9.12 7.70
CA ARG A 277 -22.42 -8.27 6.56
C ARG A 277 -21.21 -8.84 5.83
N ILE A 278 -20.89 -8.36 4.63
CA ILE A 278 -19.85 -8.95 3.78
C ILE A 278 -18.49 -9.03 4.50
N ASN A 279 -18.03 -7.96 5.14
CA ASN A 279 -16.75 -8.00 5.85
C ASN A 279 -16.77 -8.96 7.04
N ALA A 280 -17.91 -9.02 7.74
CA ALA A 280 -18.09 -9.93 8.86
C ALA A 280 -18.06 -11.40 8.39
N CYS A 281 -18.68 -11.70 7.25
CA CYS A 281 -18.60 -13.02 6.60
C CYS A 281 -17.16 -13.37 6.19
N VAL A 282 -16.40 -12.44 5.60
CA VAL A 282 -14.99 -12.69 5.23
C VAL A 282 -14.12 -12.99 6.46
N ILE A 283 -14.31 -12.26 7.56
CA ILE A 283 -13.62 -12.55 8.82
C ILE A 283 -14.06 -13.90 9.38
N HIS A 284 -15.36 -14.20 9.31
CA HIS A 284 -15.91 -15.48 9.73
C HIS A 284 -15.33 -16.65 8.93
N PHE A 285 -15.12 -16.54 7.62
CA PHE A 285 -14.49 -17.60 6.81
C PHE A 285 -13.11 -17.97 7.31
N ARG A 286 -12.29 -16.97 7.65
CA ARG A 286 -10.96 -17.20 8.20
C ARG A 286 -11.01 -17.85 9.59
N LYS A 287 -11.91 -17.38 10.46
CA LYS A 287 -11.97 -17.85 11.86
C LYS A 287 -12.66 -19.21 12.03
N ALA A 288 -13.80 -19.41 11.36
CA ALA A 288 -14.64 -20.60 11.56
C ALA A 288 -14.34 -21.72 10.55
N HIS A 289 -13.85 -21.36 9.35
CA HIS A 289 -13.58 -22.34 8.31
C HIS A 289 -12.09 -22.48 7.96
N GLY A 290 -11.21 -21.63 8.52
CA GLY A 290 -9.78 -21.63 8.20
C GLY A 290 -9.48 -21.32 6.74
N VAL A 291 -10.36 -20.58 6.07
CA VAL A 291 -10.31 -20.36 4.62
C VAL A 291 -10.21 -18.87 4.31
N THR A 292 -9.23 -18.51 3.49
CA THR A 292 -9.08 -17.17 2.90
C THR A 292 -10.02 -16.98 1.72
N THR A 293 -10.26 -15.73 1.30
CA THR A 293 -11.09 -15.44 0.11
C THR A 293 -10.50 -16.01 -1.18
N SER A 294 -9.17 -16.08 -1.28
CA SER A 294 -8.46 -16.70 -2.42
C SER A 294 -8.68 -18.21 -2.47
N GLU A 295 -8.63 -18.90 -1.32
CA GLU A 295 -8.95 -20.33 -1.23
C GLU A 295 -10.44 -20.59 -1.39
N LEU A 296 -11.31 -19.65 -1.03
CA LEU A 296 -12.73 -19.78 -1.34
C LEU A 296 -12.94 -19.89 -2.86
N LYS A 297 -12.17 -19.19 -3.69
CA LYS A 297 -12.24 -19.30 -5.16
C LYS A 297 -12.00 -20.70 -5.69
N SER A 298 -11.17 -21.52 -5.01
CA SER A 298 -10.96 -22.92 -5.41
C SER A 298 -12.13 -23.84 -5.02
N ARG A 299 -13.00 -23.39 -4.10
CA ARG A 299 -14.24 -24.09 -3.69
C ARG A 299 -15.43 -23.56 -4.49
N PHE A 300 -15.61 -24.09 -5.70
CA PHE A 300 -16.52 -23.52 -6.70
C PHE A 300 -17.96 -23.29 -6.20
N LYS A 301 -18.57 -24.26 -5.50
CA LYS A 301 -19.97 -24.17 -5.04
C LYS A 301 -20.15 -23.08 -3.98
N GLU A 302 -19.29 -23.05 -2.97
CA GLU A 302 -19.32 -22.05 -1.89
C GLU A 302 -18.99 -20.66 -2.42
N ASN A 303 -18.01 -20.55 -3.32
CA ASN A 303 -17.65 -19.31 -3.98
C ASN A 303 -18.80 -18.74 -4.81
N GLN A 304 -19.48 -19.58 -5.59
CA GLN A 304 -20.61 -19.15 -6.40
C GLN A 304 -21.78 -18.64 -5.53
N LYS A 305 -22.09 -19.36 -4.44
CA LYS A 305 -23.10 -18.92 -3.45
C LYS A 305 -22.71 -17.57 -2.83
N PHE A 306 -21.45 -17.41 -2.45
CA PHE A 306 -20.94 -16.17 -1.87
C PHE A 306 -21.00 -15.00 -2.87
N ILE A 307 -20.51 -15.19 -4.10
CA ILE A 307 -20.53 -14.16 -5.14
C ILE A 307 -21.98 -13.73 -5.42
N LYS A 308 -22.91 -14.68 -5.57
CA LYS A 308 -24.32 -14.37 -5.76
C LYS A 308 -24.88 -13.55 -4.60
N ALA A 309 -24.73 -14.02 -3.36
CA ALA A 309 -25.22 -13.33 -2.18
C ALA A 309 -24.59 -11.94 -2.00
N ARG A 310 -23.30 -11.79 -2.32
CA ARG A 310 -22.56 -10.54 -2.29
C ARG A 310 -23.09 -9.54 -3.32
N ASN A 311 -23.34 -9.99 -4.55
CA ASN A 311 -23.86 -9.14 -5.60
C ASN A 311 -25.30 -8.68 -5.29
N ASP A 312 -26.16 -9.59 -4.82
CA ASP A 312 -27.52 -9.27 -4.38
C ASP A 312 -27.50 -8.26 -3.21
N PHE A 313 -26.57 -8.43 -2.26
CA PHE A 313 -26.36 -7.48 -1.17
C PHE A 313 -25.93 -6.11 -1.69
N TYR A 314 -24.94 -6.04 -2.59
CA TYR A 314 -24.47 -4.76 -3.13
C TYR A 314 -25.54 -4.04 -3.94
N ALA A 315 -26.29 -4.75 -4.78
CA ALA A 315 -27.41 -4.16 -5.51
C ALA A 315 -28.41 -3.50 -4.57
N ARG A 316 -28.79 -4.17 -3.47
CA ARG A 316 -29.73 -3.62 -2.48
C ARG A 316 -29.18 -2.43 -1.72
N ILE A 317 -27.89 -2.44 -1.40
CA ILE A 317 -27.24 -1.33 -0.70
C ILE A 317 -27.08 -0.13 -1.63
N ASP A 318 -26.66 -0.34 -2.87
CA ASP A 318 -26.44 0.74 -3.85
C ASP A 318 -27.72 1.55 -4.10
N LEU A 319 -28.90 0.94 -3.99
CA LEU A 319 -30.20 1.64 -4.03
C LEU A 319 -30.39 2.68 -2.92
N VAL A 320 -29.79 2.47 -1.74
CA VAL A 320 -29.91 3.35 -0.58
C VAL A 320 -28.62 4.12 -0.28
N MET A 321 -27.56 3.93 -1.07
CA MET A 321 -26.24 4.51 -0.78
C MET A 321 -26.28 6.04 -0.70
N SER A 322 -27.08 6.70 -1.56
CA SER A 322 -27.24 8.15 -1.59
C SER A 322 -27.88 8.73 -0.32
N GLU A 323 -28.66 7.94 0.43
CA GLU A 323 -29.24 8.33 1.72
C GLU A 323 -28.17 8.41 2.82
N TYR A 324 -27.09 7.63 2.69
CA TYR A 324 -26.02 7.55 3.69
C TYR A 324 -24.80 8.35 3.29
N PHE A 325 -24.49 8.46 2.00
CA PHE A 325 -23.30 9.15 1.50
C PHE A 325 -23.70 9.99 0.28
N ALA A 326 -23.43 11.30 0.31
CA ALA A 326 -23.70 12.25 -0.79
C ALA A 326 -22.42 12.48 -1.55
#